data_AF-B0NAP4-F1
#
_entry.id   AF-B0NAP4-F1
#
_cell.length_a   1.000
_cell.length_b   1.000
_cell.length_c   1.000
_cell.angle_alpha   90.00
_cell.angle_beta   90.00
_cell.angle_gamma   90.00
#
_symmetry.space_group_name_H-M   'P 1'
#
loop_
_entity.id
_entity.type
_entity.pdbx_description
1 polymer ?
#
loop_
_entity_poly.entity_id
_entity_poly.type
_entity_poly.pdbx_seq_one_letter_code
_entity_poly.pdbx_strand_id
1 'polypeptide(L)' 'MLRKSSVSIAKNRLKALVTSDRVFCTPDAYDNICRELYESLSKYMELTEEDFQVEINRTQVVITFAGEET' A
#
# COMPACT_ATOMS: atom_id res chain seq x y z
N MET A 1 15.44 -14.93 13.27
CA MET A 1 14.44 -13.85 13.06
C MET A 1 15.07 -12.54 13.50
N LEU A 2 15.38 -11.62 12.58
CA LEU A 2 15.87 -10.28 12.93
C LEU A 2 14.77 -9.54 13.71
N ARG A 3 15.07 -9.13 14.95
CA ARG A 3 14.14 -8.29 15.73
C ARG A 3 14.01 -6.94 15.03
N LYS A 4 12.78 -6.58 14.63
CA LYS A 4 12.49 -5.23 14.14
C LYS A 4 12.81 -4.23 15.26
N SER A 5 13.58 -3.20 14.92
CA SER A 5 13.91 -2.11 15.86
C SER A 5 12.62 -1.44 16.35
N SER A 6 12.59 -1.03 17.63
CA SER A 6 11.49 -0.25 18.20
C SER A 6 11.17 1.00 17.37
N VAL A 7 12.21 1.62 16.78
CA VAL A 7 12.08 2.77 15.88
C VAL A 7 11.30 2.40 14.61
N SER A 8 11.59 1.25 14.01
CA SER A 8 10.86 0.77 12.82
C SER A 8 9.40 0.48 13.13
N ILE A 9 9.12 -0.12 14.28
CA ILE A 9 7.75 -0.40 14.74
C ILE A 9 6.99 0.91 14.95
N ALA A 10 7.58 1.89 15.64
CA ALA A 10 6.98 3.20 15.87
C ALA A 10 6.70 3.94 14.55
N LYS A 11 7.65 3.93 13.61
CA LYS A 11 7.50 4.57 12.30
C LYS A 11 6.34 3.97 11.50
N ASN A 12 6.20 2.64 11.48
CA ASN A 12 5.12 1.97 10.77
C ASN A 12 3.74 2.29 11.36
N ARG A 13 3.64 2.31 12.70
CA ARG A 13 2.39 2.69 13.38
C ARG A 13 1.97 4.12 13.07
N LEU A 14 2.93 5.05 13.06
CA LEU A 14 2.65 6.44 12.72
C LEU A 14 2.22 6.59 11.26
N LYS A 15 2.87 5.87 10.33
CA LYS A 15 2.49 5.88 8.90
C LYS A 15 1.04 5.41 8.73
N ALA A 16 0.68 4.26 9.31
CA ALA A 16 -0.68 3.74 9.23
C ALA A 16 -1.73 4.72 9.79
N LEU A 17 -1.44 5.35 10.94
CA LEU A 17 -2.33 6.32 11.56
C LEU A 17 -2.53 7.58 10.70
N VAL A 18 -1.44 8.12 10.13
CA VAL A 18 -1.51 9.32 9.27
C VAL A 18 -2.21 9.02 7.94
N THR A 19 -1.94 7.86 7.33
CA THR A 19 -2.63 7.46 6.09
C THR A 19 -4.11 7.26 6.33
N SER A 20 -4.49 6.58 7.41
CA SER A 20 -5.88 6.38 7.84
C SER A 20 -6.63 7.71 7.98
N ASP A 21 -6.03 8.69 8.66
CA ASP A 21 -6.62 10.03 8.84
C ASP A 21 -6.82 10.76 7.51
N ARG A 22 -5.83 10.71 6.62
CA ARG A 22 -5.86 11.40 5.32
C ARG A 22 -6.86 10.79 4.32
N VAL A 23 -6.95 9.47 4.30
CA VAL A 23 -7.85 8.71 3.40
C VAL A 23 -9.26 8.59 4.00
N PHE A 24 -9.42 8.95 5.28
CA PHE A 24 -10.66 8.81 6.04
C PHE A 24 -11.17 7.36 6.03
N CYS A 25 -10.26 6.41 6.23
CA CYS A 25 -10.57 4.98 6.31
C CYS A 25 -9.80 4.33 7.46
N THR A 26 -10.25 3.16 7.92
CA THR A 26 -9.48 2.38 8.90
C THR A 26 -8.22 1.79 8.24
N PRO A 27 -7.14 1.53 8.99
CA PRO A 27 -5.95 0.88 8.45
C PRO A 27 -6.26 -0.48 7.80
N ASP A 28 -7.15 -1.27 8.40
CA ASP A 28 -7.58 -2.56 7.85
C ASP A 28 -8.31 -2.41 6.51
N ALA A 29 -9.17 -1.39 6.37
CA ALA A 29 -9.82 -1.10 5.10
C ALA A 29 -8.80 -0.67 4.03
N TYR A 30 -7.80 0.15 4.39
CA TYR A 30 -6.73 0.54 3.47
C TYR A 30 -5.97 -0.68 2.94
N ASP A 31 -5.56 -1.57 3.84
CA ASP A 31 -4.82 -2.78 3.50
C ASP A 31 -5.66 -3.73 2.64
N ASN A 32 -6.95 -3.89 2.95
CA ASN A 32 -7.88 -4.68 2.13
C ASN A 32 -8.05 -4.10 0.72
N ILE A 33 -8.20 -2.77 0.58
CA ILE A 33 -8.28 -2.11 -0.73
C ILE A 33 -7.03 -2.38 -1.55
N CYS A 34 -5.84 -2.22 -0.95
CA CYS A 34 -4.58 -2.47 -1.65
C CYS A 34 -4.45 -3.93 -2.11
N ARG A 35 -4.86 -4.89 -1.25
CA ARG A 35 -4.86 -6.32 -1.59
C ARG A 35 -5.83 -6.64 -2.72
N GLU A 36 -7.06 -6.14 -2.66
CA GLU A 36 -8.07 -6.38 -3.70
C GLU A 36 -7.65 -5.80 -5.06
N LEU A 37 -7.03 -4.61 -5.07
CA LEU A 37 -6.47 -4.02 -6.29
C LEU A 37 -5.38 -4.91 -6.89
N TYR A 38 -4.44 -5.39 -6.06
CA TYR A 38 -3.40 -6.31 -6.50
C TYR A 38 -3.97 -7.61 -7.07
N GLU A 39 -4.86 -8.28 -6.33
CA GLU A 39 -5.47 -9.55 -6.74
C GLU A 39 -6.30 -9.41 -8.02
N SER A 40 -6.97 -8.27 -8.19
CA SER A 40 -7.77 -8.00 -9.40
C SER A 40 -6.89 -7.79 -10.62
N LEU A 41 -5.82 -6.99 -10.50
CA LEU A 41 -4.91 -6.70 -11.61
C LEU A 41 -4.01 -7.88 -11.95
N SER A 42 -3.60 -8.67 -10.95
CA SER A 42 -2.78 -9.89 -11.13
C SER A 42 -3.47 -10.96 -11.99
N LYS A 43 -4.78 -10.87 -12.22
CA LYS A 43 -5.51 -11.76 -13.15
C LYS A 43 -5.21 -11.45 -14.61
N TYR A 44 -4.77 -10.23 -14.90
CA TYR A 44 -4.57 -9.74 -16.26
C TYR A 44 -3.09 -9.43 -16.55
N MET A 45 -2.25 -9.37 -15.53
CA MET A 45 -0.85 -8.94 -15.61
C MET A 45 0.01 -9.76 -14.66
N GLU A 46 1.25 -10.07 -15.06
CA GLU A 46 2.25 -10.65 -14.15
C GLU A 46 2.81 -9.53 -13.26
N LEU A 47 2.33 -9.47 -12.02
CA LEU A 47 2.75 -8.51 -11.01
C LEU A 47 3.47 -9.24 -9.88
N THR A 48 4.47 -8.59 -9.30
CA THR A 48 5.07 -9.01 -8.03
C THR A 48 4.66 -8.05 -6.92
N GLU A 49 4.66 -8.50 -5.68
CA GLU A 49 4.41 -7.63 -4.51
C GLU A 49 5.46 -6.53 -4.36
N GLU A 50 6.67 -6.74 -4.90
CA GLU A 50 7.76 -5.75 -4.85
C GLU A 50 7.56 -4.63 -5.87
N ASP A 51 6.98 -4.96 -7.01
CA ASP A 51 6.79 -4.04 -8.11
C ASP A 51 5.47 -3.27 -8.03
N PHE A 52 4.47 -3.75 -7.29
CA PHE A 52 3.15 -3.15 -7.22
C PHE A 52 2.98 -2.22 -6.02
N GLN A 53 2.86 -0.91 -6.27
CA GLN A 53 2.66 0.11 -5.23
C GLN A 53 1.34 0.87 -5.44
N VAL A 54 0.56 0.98 -4.35
CA VAL A 54 -0.68 1.75 -4.32
C VAL A 54 -0.54 2.90 -3.33
N GLU A 55 -0.82 4.11 -3.81
CA GLU A 55 -0.88 5.33 -3.01
C GLU A 55 -2.25 5.99 -3.13
N ILE A 56 -2.99 5.99 -2.02
CA ILE A 56 -4.29 6.67 -1.94
C ILE A 56 -4.09 8.03 -1.28
N ASN A 57 -4.39 9.08 -2.04
CA ASN A 57 -4.45 10.45 -1.58
C ASN A 57 -5.91 10.91 -1.51
N ARG A 58 -6.15 12.07 -0.89
CA ARG A 58 -7.50 12.61 -0.69
C ARG A 58 -8.30 12.82 -1.99
N THR A 59 -7.62 12.97 -3.12
CA THR A 59 -8.23 13.27 -4.44
C THR A 59 -7.92 12.23 -5.52
N GLN A 60 -6.97 11.32 -5.30
CA GLN A 60 -6.49 10.41 -6.34
C GLN A 60 -6.00 9.10 -5.76
N VAL A 61 -6.14 8.04 -6.55
CA VAL A 61 -5.50 6.75 -6.33
C VAL A 61 -4.44 6.61 -7.41
N VAL A 62 -3.17 6.49 -7.00
CA VAL A 62 -2.04 6.26 -7.89
C VAL A 62 -1.61 4.83 -7.73
N ILE A 63 -1.53 4.10 -8.83
CA ILE A 63 -1.06 2.72 -8.89
C ILE A 63 0.19 2.75 -9.77
N THR A 64 1.30 2.25 -9.25
CA THR A 64 2.57 2.16 -9.96
C THR A 64 3.00 0.70 -9.99
N PHE A 65 3.37 0.20 -11.17
CA PHE A 65 3.90 -1.15 -11.32
C PHE A 65 5.01 -1.23 -12.36
N ALA A 66 5.92 -2.19 -12.20
CA ALA A 66 7.00 -2.42 -13.16
C ALA A 66 6.42 -2.79 -14.54
N GLY A 67 6.85 -2.09 -15.59
CA GLY A 67 6.39 -2.27 -16.97
C GLY A 67 5.79 -1.01 -17.61
N GLU A 68 5.51 0.05 -16.84
CA GLU A 68 5.25 1.39 -17.40
C GLU A 68 6.58 2.05 -17.80
N GLU A 69 7.04 1.81 -19.03
CA GLU A 69 8.00 2.70 -19.68
C GLU A 69 7.33 4.08 -19.83
N THR A 70 7.90 5.11 -19.22
CA THR A 70 7.37 6.49 -19.23
C THR A 70 7.75 7.22 -20.51
#